data_AF-A0A9E0WHD9-F1
#
_entry.id   AF-A0A9E0WHD9-F1
#
_cell.length_a   1.000
_cell.length_b   1.000
_cell.length_c   1.000
_cell.angle_alpha   90.00
_cell.angle_beta   90.00
_cell.angle_gamma   90.00
#
_symmetry.space_group_name_H-M   'P 1'
#
loop_
_entity.id
_entity.type
_entity.pdbx_description
1 polymer ?
#
loop_
_entity_poly.entity_id
_entity_poly.type
_entity_poly.pdbx_seq_one_letter_code
_entity_poly.pdbx_strand_id
1 'polypeptide(L)'
;MSLTSGEEICVVHDETVRDTVEPVIVSALRDQGYGVRVVTDFNDPTCTNKLTYWAKWSWDVTIYMSVAELKYFQLGAKTGEATYDSRSGGANMGKFIDAETKLREMIDELFVD
;
A
#
# COMPACT_ATOMS: atom_id res chain seq x y z
N MET A 1 0.43 -17.35 5.40
CA MET A 1 1.53 -16.84 6.24
C MET A 1 0.85 -15.88 7.18
N SER A 2 0.45 -16.35 8.35
CA SER A 2 -0.47 -15.58 9.18
C SER A 2 0.31 -14.57 9.99
N LEU A 3 0.17 -13.29 9.67
CA LEU A 3 0.54 -12.23 10.61
C LEU A 3 -0.47 -12.25 11.74
N THR A 4 0.03 -12.16 12.97
CA THR A 4 -0.87 -12.07 14.12
C THR A 4 -1.22 -10.61 14.37
N SER A 5 -2.51 -10.32 14.56
CA SER A 5 -2.98 -9.00 15.01
C SER A 5 -2.19 -8.61 16.27
N GLY A 6 -1.32 -7.59 16.14
CA GLY A 6 -0.33 -7.21 17.16
C GLY A 6 1.11 -7.07 16.66
N GLU A 7 1.43 -7.53 15.45
CA GLU A 7 2.74 -7.26 14.85
C GLU A 7 2.86 -5.80 14.38
N GLU A 8 4.04 -5.21 14.60
CA GLU A 8 4.38 -3.88 14.09
C GLU A 8 4.77 -4.00 12.62
N ILE A 9 4.18 -3.16 11.76
CA ILE A 9 4.54 -2.97 10.35
C ILE A 9 5.13 -1.57 10.20
N CYS A 10 6.33 -1.50 9.63
CA CYS A 10 6.91 -0.23 9.24
C CYS A 10 6.55 0.15 7.82
N VAL A 11 5.85 1.27 7.68
CA VAL A 11 5.62 1.90 6.38
C VAL A 11 6.85 2.73 6.05
N VAL A 12 7.50 2.41 4.94
CA VAL A 12 8.71 3.13 4.50
C VAL A 12 8.27 4.38 3.74
N HIS A 13 8.55 5.55 4.31
CA HIS A 13 8.21 6.84 3.75
C HIS A 13 8.88 7.05 2.39
N ASP A 14 8.12 7.53 1.42
CA ASP A 14 8.60 7.89 0.08
C ASP A 14 8.08 9.29 -0.29
N GLU A 15 8.97 10.28 -0.27
CA GLU A 15 8.68 11.67 -0.62
C GLU A 15 8.28 11.88 -2.09
N THR A 16 8.53 10.89 -2.95
CA THR A 16 8.17 10.93 -4.38
C THR A 16 6.71 10.56 -4.62
N VAL A 17 6.05 9.97 -3.62
CA VAL A 17 4.64 9.61 -3.67
C VAL A 17 3.79 10.74 -3.09
N ARG A 18 2.56 10.88 -3.60
CA ARG A 18 1.61 11.89 -3.12
C ARG A 18 1.35 11.72 -1.62
N ASP A 19 1.42 12.83 -0.89
CA ASP A 19 1.23 12.94 0.57
C ASP A 19 -0.06 12.33 1.10
N THR A 20 -1.10 12.21 0.26
CA THR A 20 -2.37 11.58 0.62
C THR A 20 -2.33 10.04 0.70
N VAL A 21 -1.31 9.38 0.14
CA VAL A 21 -1.26 7.89 0.07
C VAL A 21 -0.87 7.26 1.40
N GLU A 22 0.22 7.74 2.00
CA GLU A 22 0.76 7.16 3.23
C GLU A 22 -0.27 7.17 4.37
N PRO A 23 -1.01 8.26 4.63
CA PRO A 23 -2.04 8.28 5.67
C PRO A 23 -3.14 7.23 5.45
N VAL A 24 -3.51 6.97 4.19
CA VAL A 24 -4.50 5.94 3.86
C VAL A 24 -3.98 4.55 4.17
N ILE A 25 -2.75 4.24 3.76
CA ILE A 25 -2.10 2.95 4.03
C ILE A 25 -1.97 2.72 5.54
N VAL A 26 -1.50 3.75 6.26
CA VAL A 26 -1.35 3.70 7.72
C VAL A 26 -2.71 3.51 8.41
N SER A 27 -3.76 4.19 7.95
CA SER A 27 -5.12 4.00 8.47
C SER A 27 -5.59 2.57 8.22
N ALA A 28 -5.48 2.07 6.99
CA ALA A 28 -5.94 0.73 6.60
C ALA A 28 -5.30 -0.37 7.46
N LEU A 29 -3.98 -0.30 7.66
CA LEU A 29 -3.26 -1.25 8.52
C LEU A 29 -3.69 -1.17 9.99
N ARG A 30 -3.91 0.04 10.52
CA ARG A 30 -4.39 0.23 11.89
C ARG A 30 -5.83 -0.26 12.06
N ASP A 31 -6.69 -0.07 11.06
CA ASP A 31 -8.07 -0.54 11.05
C ASP A 31 -8.14 -2.09 11.08
N GLN A 32 -7.14 -2.76 10.50
CA GLN A 32 -6.94 -4.22 10.59
C GLN A 32 -6.29 -4.67 11.92
N GLY A 33 -5.92 -3.74 12.81
CA GLY A 33 -5.38 -4.03 14.14
C GLY A 33 -3.86 -4.22 14.21
N TYR A 34 -3.11 -3.80 13.18
CA TYR A 34 -1.64 -3.82 13.22
C TYR A 34 -1.06 -2.62 13.98
N GLY A 35 0.09 -2.82 14.63
CA GLY A 35 0.94 -1.71 15.04
C GLY A 35 1.57 -1.07 13.81
N VAL A 36 1.53 0.26 13.68
CA VAL A 36 2.08 0.91 12.48
C VAL A 36 3.00 2.07 12.86
N ARG A 37 4.22 2.00 12.33
CA ARG A 37 5.25 3.03 12.46
C ARG A 37 5.71 3.47 11.07
N VAL A 38 5.96 4.76 10.89
CA VAL A 38 6.55 5.27 9.65
C VAL A 38 8.06 5.39 9.86
N VAL A 39 8.84 4.90 8.89
CA VAL A 39 10.31 4.96 8.90
C VAL A 39 10.80 5.56 7.60
N THR A 40 11.92 6.26 7.61
CA THR A 40 12.51 6.85 6.39
C THR A 40 13.59 5.96 5.75
N ASP A 41 14.04 4.92 6.45
CA ASP A 41 15.08 4.00 5.96
C ASP A 41 14.52 2.58 5.84
N PHE A 42 14.54 2.03 4.63
CA PHE A 42 14.19 0.63 4.37
C PHE A 42 15.10 -0.33 5.15
N ASN A 43 16.33 0.05 5.47
CA ASN A 43 17.28 -0.80 6.20
C ASN A 43 17.22 -0.64 7.72
N ASP A 44 16.23 0.09 8.25
CA ASP A 44 16.06 0.24 9.71
C ASP A 44 16.07 -1.16 10.38
N PRO A 45 17.07 -1.47 11.23
CA PRO A 45 17.21 -2.79 11.84
C PRO A 45 16.22 -3.01 12.99
N THR A 46 15.55 -1.95 13.45
CA THR A 46 14.51 -2.04 14.50
C THR A 46 13.19 -2.55 13.94
N CYS A 47 13.07 -2.69 12.62
CA CYS A 47 11.85 -3.11 11.98
C CYS A 47 12.03 -4.30 11.04
N THR A 48 11.39 -5.41 11.41
CA THR A 48 11.45 -6.68 10.67
C THR A 48 10.43 -6.76 9.54
N ASN A 49 9.26 -6.16 9.76
CA ASN A 49 8.13 -6.18 8.85
C ASN A 49 8.01 -4.81 8.18
N LYS A 50 8.15 -4.77 6.86
CA LYS A 50 8.23 -3.52 6.10
C LYS A 50 7.22 -3.53 4.96
N LEU A 51 6.58 -2.38 4.77
CA LEU A 51 5.70 -2.12 3.64
C LEU A 51 6.25 -0.93 2.86
N THR A 52 6.53 -1.14 1.58
CA THR A 52 6.84 -0.06 0.63
C THR A 52 5.67 0.15 -0.30
N TYR A 53 5.46 1.38 -0.74
CA TYR A 53 4.34 1.75 -1.59
C TYR A 53 4.79 2.65 -2.73
N TRP A 54 4.10 2.55 -3.86
CA TRP A 54 4.28 3.44 -5.00
C TRP A 54 2.95 3.65 -5.69
N ALA A 55 2.70 4.86 -6.19
CA ALA A 55 1.48 5.17 -6.92
C ALA A 55 1.71 6.27 -7.96
N LYS A 56 0.96 6.20 -9.06
CA LYS A 56 1.02 7.14 -10.17
C LYS A 56 -0.37 7.69 -10.49
N TRP A 57 -0.45 9.00 -10.77
CA TRP A 57 -1.69 9.66 -11.22
C TRP A 57 -1.63 9.98 -12.71
N SER A 58 -2.79 9.93 -13.34
CA SER A 58 -3.02 10.34 -14.73
C SER A 58 -4.13 11.38 -14.80
N TRP A 59 -4.13 12.20 -15.87
CA TRP A 59 -5.00 13.37 -16.01
C TRP A 59 -5.92 13.33 -17.25
N ASP A 60 -5.96 12.22 -18.01
CA ASP A 60 -6.58 12.16 -19.36
C ASP A 60 -8.07 12.56 -19.45
N VAL A 61 -8.84 12.51 -18.35
CA VAL A 61 -10.26 12.93 -18.31
C VAL A 61 -10.62 13.56 -16.95
N THR A 62 -10.10 12.98 -15.86
CA THR A 62 -10.06 13.55 -14.49
C THR A 62 -8.72 13.13 -13.86
N ILE A 63 -8.35 13.68 -12.71
CA ILE A 63 -7.18 13.17 -11.97
C ILE A 63 -7.58 11.86 -11.30
N TYR A 64 -6.93 10.75 -11.69
CA TYR A 64 -7.16 9.44 -11.09
C TYR A 64 -5.84 8.71 -10.84
N MET A 65 -5.83 7.78 -9.88
CA MET A 65 -4.70 6.88 -9.63
C MET A 65 -4.66 5.83 -10.74
N SER A 66 -3.64 5.87 -11.60
CA SER A 66 -3.55 4.99 -12.76
C SER A 66 -2.86 3.67 -12.46
N VAL A 67 -1.85 3.70 -11.60
CA VAL A 67 -1.09 2.52 -11.14
C VAL A 67 -0.81 2.66 -9.65
N ALA A 68 -0.86 1.56 -8.92
CA ALA A 68 -0.38 1.48 -7.55
C ALA A 68 0.30 0.13 -7.30
N GLU A 69 1.31 0.12 -6.43
CA GLU A 69 2.06 -1.07 -6.05
C GLU A 69 2.32 -1.03 -4.54
N LEU A 70 2.02 -2.13 -3.86
CA LEU A 70 2.36 -2.35 -2.46
C LEU A 70 3.22 -3.60 -2.37
N LYS A 71 4.32 -3.53 -1.63
CA LYS A 71 5.23 -4.67 -1.42
C LYS A 71 5.46 -4.86 0.06
N TYR A 72 5.19 -6.06 0.53
CA TYR A 72 5.40 -6.45 1.92
C TYR A 72 6.64 -7.32 2.06
N PHE A 73 7.46 -7.00 3.06
CA PHE A 73 8.71 -7.68 3.36
C PHE A 73 8.71 -8.15 4.82
N GLN A 74 9.10 -9.39 5.05
CA GLN A 74 9.40 -9.93 6.38
C GLN A 74 10.84 -10.42 6.40
N LEU A 75 11.59 -10.04 7.44
CA LEU A 75 12.99 -10.46 7.60
C LEU A 75 13.86 -10.17 6.35
N GLY A 76 13.54 -9.09 5.64
CA GLY A 76 14.23 -8.67 4.41
C GLY A 76 13.82 -9.41 3.14
N ALA A 77 12.95 -10.42 3.21
CA ALA A 77 12.41 -11.11 2.05
C ALA A 77 11.04 -10.54 1.65
N LYS A 78 10.79 -10.33 0.35
CA LYS A 78 9.46 -9.96 -0.14
C LYS A 78 8.51 -11.15 0.05
N THR A 79 7.52 -11.00 0.92
CA THR A 79 6.55 -12.04 1.26
C THR A 79 5.16 -11.78 0.68
N GLY A 80 4.89 -10.57 0.19
CA GLY A 80 3.62 -10.22 -0.44
C GLY A 80 3.76 -9.06 -1.41
N GLU A 81 2.86 -8.99 -2.38
CA GLU A 81 2.75 -7.89 -3.34
C GLU A 81 1.31 -7.74 -3.82
N ALA A 82 0.83 -6.50 -3.88
CA ALA A 82 -0.46 -6.15 -4.48
C ALA A 82 -0.23 -5.05 -5.52
N THR A 83 -0.73 -5.26 -6.74
CA THR A 83 -0.53 -4.33 -7.86
C THR A 83 -1.87 -3.98 -8.49
N TYR A 84 -2.09 -2.69 -8.71
CA TYR A 84 -3.24 -2.15 -9.41
C TYR A 84 -2.78 -1.42 -10.65
N ASP A 85 -3.36 -1.75 -11.82
CA ASP A 85 -3.16 -1.00 -13.06
C ASP A 85 -4.50 -0.81 -13.79
N SER A 86 -5.02 0.42 -13.73
CA SER A 86 -6.27 0.82 -14.38
C SER A 86 -6.19 0.85 -15.92
N ARG A 87 -4.98 0.75 -16.50
CA ARG A 87 -4.72 0.80 -17.94
C ARG A 87 -4.82 -0.58 -18.58
N SER A 88 -4.53 -1.63 -17.81
CA SER A 88 -4.63 -3.03 -18.25
C SER A 88 -6.04 -3.57 -17.99
N GLY A 89 -7.00 -3.20 -18.83
CA GLY A 89 -8.38 -3.69 -18.73
C GLY A 89 -9.33 -2.91 -19.64
N GLY A 90 -9.78 -3.53 -20.72
CA GLY A 90 -10.78 -2.93 -21.62
C GLY A 90 -12.07 -2.61 -20.87
N ALA A 91 -12.60 -1.40 -21.06
CA ALA A 91 -13.96 -0.99 -20.74
C ALA A 91 -14.49 -1.23 -19.30
N ASN A 92 -13.69 -0.99 -18.25
CA ASN A 92 -14.25 -0.83 -16.90
C ASN A 92 -14.63 0.63 -16.63
N MET A 93 -15.92 0.96 -16.58
CA MET A 93 -16.42 2.29 -16.17
C MET A 93 -16.16 2.60 -14.68
N GLY A 94 -15.60 1.65 -13.92
CA GLY A 94 -15.08 1.85 -12.56
C GLY A 94 -13.72 2.56 -12.49
N LYS A 95 -13.28 3.29 -13.53
CA LYS A 95 -12.00 4.05 -13.51
C LYS A 95 -11.98 5.20 -12.51
N PHE A 96 -13.12 5.50 -11.89
CA PHE A 96 -13.30 6.53 -10.86
C PHE A 96 -13.39 5.93 -9.46
N ILE A 97 -12.69 4.82 -9.20
CA ILE A 97 -12.56 4.33 -7.82
C ILE A 97 -11.78 5.39 -7.03
N ASP A 98 -12.35 5.78 -5.90
CA ASP A 98 -11.65 6.59 -4.91
C ASP A 98 -10.31 5.91 -4.60
N ALA A 99 -9.21 6.64 -4.81
CA ALA A 99 -7.87 6.10 -4.58
C ALA A 99 -7.74 5.55 -3.16
N GLU A 100 -8.44 6.14 -2.18
CA GLU A 100 -8.49 5.61 -0.82
C GLU A 100 -9.10 4.21 -0.77
N THR A 101 -10.29 4.02 -1.35
CA THR A 101 -10.97 2.72 -1.40
C THR A 101 -10.08 1.66 -2.06
N LYS A 102 -9.44 1.99 -3.19
CA LYS A 102 -8.58 1.02 -3.88
C LYS A 102 -7.34 0.66 -3.06
N LEU A 103 -6.71 1.63 -2.39
CA LEU A 103 -5.57 1.36 -1.51
C LEU A 103 -5.96 0.46 -0.34
N ARG A 104 -7.14 0.67 0.27
CA ARG A 104 -7.69 -0.19 1.32
C ARG A 104 -7.90 -1.62 0.83
N GLU A 105 -8.54 -1.79 -0.33
CA GLU A 105 -8.70 -3.10 -0.97
C GLU A 105 -7.35 -3.79 -1.21
N MET A 106 -6.34 -3.07 -1.67
CA MET A 106 -5.00 -3.65 -1.89
C MET A 106 -4.33 -4.07 -0.58
N ILE A 107 -4.54 -3.34 0.51
CA ILE A 107 -4.06 -3.73 1.85
C ILE A 107 -4.80 -4.97 2.34
N ASP A 108 -6.12 -5.06 2.13
CA ASP A 108 -6.89 -6.27 2.40
C ASP A 108 -6.32 -7.45 1.59
N GLU A 109 -6.17 -7.34 0.26
CA GLU A 109 -5.60 -8.40 -0.60
C GLU A 109 -4.22 -8.88 -0.14
N LEU A 110 -3.41 -7.99 0.44
CA LEU A 110 -2.04 -8.28 0.86
C LEU A 110 -1.96 -9.05 2.19
N PHE A 111 -2.95 -8.87 3.06
CA PHE A 111 -2.96 -9.38 4.44
C PHE A 111 -4.15 -10.26 4.80
N VAL A 112 -5.08 -10.49 3.86
CA VAL A 112 -6.16 -11.47 4.01
C VAL A 112 -5.57 -12.88 4.05
N ASP A 113 -5.78 -13.56 5.18
CA ASP A 113 -5.69 -15.00 5.38
C ASP A 113 -7.07 -15.63 5.09
#